data_AF-A0A1J5J340-F1
#
_entry.id   AF-A0A1J5J340-F1
#
_cell.length_a   1.000
_cell.length_b   1.000
_cell.length_c   1.000
_cell.angle_alpha   90.00
_cell.angle_beta   90.00
_cell.angle_gamma   90.00
#
_symmetry.space_group_name_H-M   'P 1'
#
loop_
_entity.id
_entity.type
_entity.pdbx_description
1 polymer ?
#
loop_
_entity_poly.entity_id
_entity_poly.type
_entity_poly.pdbx_seq_one_letter_code
_entity_poly.pdbx_strand_id
1 'polypeptide(L)'
;MEDFELLAVEDLSDKAYIPREQRPGFESSAAGGRMVEREFIEGLKRDEAVGKAEDLRSAITEMNNQINHIQASIEVLVGRMEAGRKIKGAEDLQAKLAEETNAEKNILLGEKMKLEEEKRVLESQLEKL
;
A
#
# COMPACT_ATOMS: atom_id res chain seq x y z
N MET A 1 -69.29 13.16 -5.38
CA MET A 1 -69.35 13.36 -6.84
C MET A 1 -68.39 14.51 -7.07
N GLU A 2 -67.15 14.19 -7.38
CA GLU A 2 -66.01 15.11 -7.45
C GLU A 2 -65.25 14.84 -8.75
N ASP A 3 -64.71 15.93 -9.29
CA ASP A 3 -64.38 16.14 -10.69
C ASP A 3 -63.04 15.49 -11.10
N PHE A 4 -62.99 14.91 -12.31
CA PHE A 4 -61.75 14.49 -12.96
C PHE A 4 -61.49 15.42 -14.14
N GLU A 5 -60.54 16.34 -13.99
CA GLU A 5 -59.99 17.11 -15.11
C GLU A 5 -59.14 16.19 -16.01
N LEU A 6 -59.62 15.94 -17.22
CA LEU A 6 -58.80 15.38 -18.30
C LEU A 6 -57.86 16.46 -18.83
N LEU A 7 -56.58 16.42 -18.42
CA LEU A 7 -55.51 17.14 -19.09
C LEU A 7 -55.24 16.48 -20.45
N ALA A 8 -55.39 17.28 -21.50
CA ALA A 8 -55.09 16.92 -22.88
C ALA A 8 -53.64 16.44 -23.02
N VAL A 9 -53.46 15.26 -23.62
CA VAL A 9 -52.16 14.79 -24.10
C VAL A 9 -51.86 15.60 -25.36
N GLU A 10 -50.99 16.61 -25.23
CA GLU A 10 -50.41 17.25 -26.42
C GLU A 10 -49.50 16.26 -27.14
N ASP A 11 -49.78 16.14 -28.43
CA ASP A 11 -49.11 15.34 -29.43
C ASP A 11 -47.59 15.65 -29.47
N LEU A 12 -46.76 14.64 -29.17
CA LEU A 12 -45.30 14.74 -29.19
C LEU A 12 -44.69 14.19 -30.49
N SER A 13 -45.45 14.07 -31.58
CA SER A 13 -44.85 13.90 -32.91
C SER A 13 -44.56 15.27 -33.53
N ASP A 14 -43.26 15.62 -33.61
CA ASP A 14 -42.64 16.57 -34.57
C ASP A 14 -41.55 17.48 -33.99
N LYS A 15 -40.89 17.06 -32.90
CA LYS A 15 -39.53 17.55 -32.63
C LYS A 15 -38.54 16.65 -33.34
N ALA A 16 -38.20 17.02 -34.58
CA ALA A 16 -37.07 16.47 -35.30
C ALA A 16 -35.86 16.42 -34.35
N TYR A 17 -35.40 15.21 -34.03
CA TYR A 17 -34.16 15.01 -33.30
C TYR A 17 -33.02 15.52 -34.17
N ILE A 18 -32.52 16.72 -33.86
CA ILE A 18 -31.29 17.24 -34.45
C ILE A 18 -30.16 16.69 -33.58
N PRO A 19 -29.29 15.80 -34.11
CA PRO A 19 -28.11 15.35 -33.39
C PRO A 19 -27.29 16.56 -32.93
N ARG A 20 -26.73 16.49 -31.70
CA ARG A 20 -25.98 17.60 -31.08
C ARG A 20 -24.86 18.19 -31.96
N GLU A 21 -24.42 17.42 -32.96
CA GLU A 21 -23.38 17.77 -33.93
C GLU A 21 -23.81 18.75 -35.03
N GLN A 22 -25.12 19.05 -35.18
CA GLN A 22 -25.65 19.94 -36.24
C GLN A 22 -26.15 21.29 -35.74
N ARG A 23 -25.78 21.74 -34.52
CA ARG A 23 -26.07 23.11 -34.09
C ARG A 23 -25.06 24.08 -34.74
N PRO A 24 -25.52 25.12 -35.46
CA PRO A 24 -24.62 26.17 -35.92
C PRO A 24 -24.08 26.91 -34.69
N GLY A 25 -22.77 26.82 -34.46
CA GLY A 25 -22.07 27.41 -33.33
C GLY A 25 -21.48 26.44 -32.30
N PHE A 26 -21.67 25.11 -32.45
CA PHE A 26 -20.92 24.13 -31.66
C PHE A 26 -19.64 23.78 -32.40
N GLU A 27 -18.65 24.67 -32.33
CA GLU A 27 -17.28 24.23 -32.57
C GLU A 27 -16.94 23.24 -31.45
N SER A 28 -17.02 21.94 -31.77
CA SER A 28 -16.27 20.93 -31.03
C SER A 28 -14.80 21.30 -31.19
N SER A 29 -14.31 22.20 -30.34
CA SER A 29 -12.91 22.50 -30.33
C SER A 29 -12.24 21.21 -29.89
N ALA A 30 -11.47 20.60 -30.79
CA ALA A 30 -10.63 19.45 -30.47
C ALA A 30 -9.72 19.77 -29.26
N ALA A 31 -9.54 21.05 -28.90
CA ALA A 31 -8.87 21.50 -27.69
C ALA A 31 -9.64 21.15 -26.39
N GLY A 32 -10.97 21.28 -26.35
CA GLY A 32 -11.79 20.94 -25.17
C GLY A 32 -11.86 19.42 -24.92
N GLY A 33 -12.01 18.62 -25.97
CA GLY A 33 -11.97 17.15 -25.86
C GLY A 33 -10.58 16.61 -25.45
N ARG A 34 -9.50 17.18 -26.00
CA ARG A 34 -8.12 16.83 -25.63
C ARG A 34 -7.74 17.23 -24.20
N MET A 35 -8.35 18.29 -23.66
CA MET A 35 -8.12 18.71 -22.27
C MET A 35 -8.75 17.73 -21.28
N VAL A 36 -10.00 17.31 -21.53
CA VAL A 36 -10.69 16.30 -20.71
C VAL A 36 -9.99 14.94 -20.78
N GLU A 37 -9.50 14.55 -21.95
CA GLU A 37 -8.74 13.30 -22.13
C GLU A 37 -7.39 13.34 -21.39
N ARG A 38 -6.68 14.48 -21.40
CA ARG A 38 -5.43 14.66 -20.63
C ARG A 38 -5.69 14.58 -19.13
N GLU A 39 -6.70 15.28 -18.62
CA GLU A 39 -7.05 15.26 -17.18
C GLU A 39 -7.47 13.87 -16.72
N PHE A 40 -8.22 13.12 -17.53
CA PHE A 40 -8.59 11.74 -17.25
C PHE A 40 -7.37 10.80 -17.18
N ILE A 41 -6.46 10.89 -18.16
CA ILE A 41 -5.22 10.09 -18.17
C ILE A 41 -4.31 10.47 -16.98
N GLU A 42 -4.22 11.75 -16.65
CA GLU A 42 -3.46 12.21 -15.46
C GLU A 42 -4.11 11.73 -14.16
N GLY A 43 -5.44 11.67 -14.08
CA GLY A 43 -6.18 11.07 -12.98
C GLY A 43 -5.88 9.60 -12.80
N LEU A 44 -5.95 8.80 -13.88
CA LEU A 44 -5.63 7.37 -13.83
C LEU A 44 -4.18 7.10 -13.37
N LYS A 45 -3.22 7.93 -13.82
CA LYS A 45 -1.83 7.82 -13.36
C LYS A 45 -1.66 8.16 -11.88
N ARG A 46 -2.43 9.12 -11.36
CA ARG A 46 -2.45 9.45 -9.93
C ARG A 46 -3.04 8.32 -9.11
N ASP A 47 -4.17 7.75 -9.55
CA ASP A 47 -4.80 6.63 -8.86
C ASP A 47 -3.89 5.40 -8.83
N GLU A 48 -3.17 5.13 -9.93
CA GLU A 48 -2.16 4.08 -10.00
C GLU A 48 -0.97 4.35 -9.06
N ALA A 49 -0.50 5.60 -8.97
CA ALA A 49 0.59 5.97 -8.06
C ALA A 49 0.16 5.86 -6.58
N VAL A 50 -1.09 6.22 -6.25
CA VAL A 50 -1.66 6.05 -4.91
C VAL A 50 -1.73 4.57 -4.53
N GLY A 51 -2.24 3.71 -5.42
CA GLY A 51 -2.29 2.27 -5.17
C GLY A 51 -0.91 1.66 -4.91
N LYS A 52 0.09 2.00 -5.74
CA LYS A 52 1.48 1.56 -5.53
C LYS A 52 2.06 2.07 -4.20
N ALA A 53 1.72 3.29 -3.80
CA ALA A 53 2.18 3.83 -2.53
C ALA A 53 1.57 3.09 -1.33
N GLU A 54 0.29 2.69 -1.41
CA GLU A 54 -0.38 1.90 -0.37
C GLU A 54 0.25 0.51 -0.24
N ASP A 55 0.52 -0.18 -1.36
CA ASP A 55 1.17 -1.49 -1.36
C ASP A 55 2.57 -1.44 -0.72
N LEU A 56 3.39 -0.44 -1.09
CA LEU A 56 4.72 -0.25 -0.51
C LEU A 56 4.66 0.04 0.99
N ARG A 57 3.70 0.87 1.45
CA ARG A 57 3.51 1.15 2.88
C ARG A 57 3.11 -0.10 3.65
N SER A 58 2.27 -0.95 3.07
CA SER A 58 1.89 -2.24 3.67
C SER A 58 3.10 -3.15 3.82
N ALA A 59 3.91 -3.30 2.77
CA ALA A 59 5.13 -4.12 2.81
C ALA A 59 6.16 -3.61 3.83
N ILE A 60 6.38 -2.29 3.91
CA ILE A 60 7.25 -1.67 4.93
C ILE A 60 6.74 -1.96 6.35
N THR A 61 5.42 -1.92 6.55
CA THR A 61 4.81 -2.21 7.85
C THR A 61 5.03 -3.67 8.25
N GLU A 62 4.87 -4.60 7.32
CA GLU A 62 5.12 -6.03 7.56
C GLU A 62 6.59 -6.30 7.92
N MET A 63 7.53 -5.71 7.19
CA MET A 63 8.96 -5.82 7.51
C MET A 63 9.29 -5.24 8.88
N ASN A 64 8.70 -4.11 9.27
CA ASN A 64 8.87 -3.55 10.61
C ASN A 64 8.39 -4.53 11.70
N ASN A 65 7.26 -5.20 11.48
CA ASN A 65 6.76 -6.21 12.42
C ASN A 65 7.72 -7.40 12.55
N GLN A 66 8.27 -7.88 11.43
CA GLN A 66 9.26 -8.95 11.41
C GLN A 66 10.56 -8.54 12.12
N ILE A 67 11.08 -7.35 11.85
CA ILE A 67 12.27 -6.79 12.51
C ILE A 67 12.05 -6.71 14.03
N ASN A 68 10.88 -6.21 14.46
CA ASN A 68 10.55 -6.12 15.88
C ASN A 68 10.47 -7.50 16.54
N HIS A 69 9.89 -8.49 15.87
CA HIS A 69 9.83 -9.87 16.36
C HIS A 69 11.22 -10.50 16.50
N ILE A 70 12.09 -10.30 15.50
CA ILE A 70 13.48 -10.77 15.54
C ILE A 70 14.23 -10.09 16.69
N GLN A 71 14.04 -8.78 16.89
CA GLN A 71 14.67 -8.05 17.98
C GLN A 71 14.24 -8.57 19.35
N ALA A 72 12.95 -8.83 19.56
CA ALA A 72 12.45 -9.44 20.80
C ALA A 72 13.05 -10.84 21.03
N SER A 73 13.22 -11.62 19.95
CA SER A 73 13.83 -12.96 20.02
C SER A 73 15.30 -12.87 20.45
N ILE A 74 16.06 -11.92 19.91
CA ILE A 74 17.45 -11.66 20.31
C ILE A 74 17.54 -11.25 21.79
N GLU A 75 16.63 -10.40 22.28
CA GLU A 75 16.59 -9.99 23.69
C GLU A 75 16.35 -11.18 24.62
N VAL A 76 15.45 -12.10 24.24
CA VAL A 76 15.22 -13.35 24.99
C VAL A 76 16.48 -14.24 25.02
N LEU A 77 17.17 -14.39 23.89
CA LEU A 77 18.41 -15.18 23.81
C LEU A 77 19.52 -14.58 24.69
N VAL A 78 19.68 -13.25 24.67
CA VAL A 78 20.63 -12.56 25.56
C VAL A 78 20.27 -12.80 27.03
N GLY A 79 18.99 -12.69 27.40
CA GLY A 79 18.52 -12.98 28.76
C GLY A 79 18.80 -14.42 29.19
N ARG A 80 18.62 -15.41 28.30
CA ARG A 80 18.97 -16.82 28.55
C ARG A 80 20.46 -17.00 28.80
N MET A 81 21.33 -16.36 28.01
CA MET A 81 22.78 -16.41 28.21
C MET A 81 23.21 -15.78 29.55
N GLU A 82 22.59 -14.67 29.95
CA GLU A 82 22.88 -14.02 31.23
C GLU A 82 22.41 -14.84 32.42
N ALA A 83 21.25 -15.49 32.32
CA ALA A 83 20.75 -16.41 33.33
C ALA A 83 21.65 -17.65 33.44
N GLY A 84 22.05 -18.22 32.31
CA GLY A 84 22.92 -19.38 32.22
C GLY A 84 24.24 -19.17 32.96
N ARG A 85 24.89 -18.00 32.75
CA ARG A 85 26.17 -17.63 33.40
C ARG A 85 26.16 -17.56 34.94
N LYS A 86 24.98 -17.52 35.57
CA LYS A 86 24.86 -17.43 37.04
C LYS A 86 24.89 -18.79 37.75
N ILE A 87 24.89 -19.91 37.01
CA ILE A 87 24.86 -21.27 37.57
C ILE A 87 26.29 -21.74 37.87
N LYS A 88 26.64 -22.01 39.13
CA LYS A 88 27.99 -22.52 39.48
C LYS A 88 28.10 -24.04 39.23
N GLY A 89 29.25 -24.49 38.72
CA GLY A 89 29.57 -25.92 38.57
C GLY A 89 28.99 -26.61 37.34
N ALA A 90 28.61 -25.85 36.31
CA ALA A 90 28.09 -26.35 35.05
C ALA A 90 28.80 -25.69 33.85
N GLU A 91 30.11 -25.43 33.95
CA GLU A 91 30.85 -24.63 32.97
C GLU A 91 30.77 -25.21 31.55
N ASP A 92 30.84 -26.53 31.38
CA ASP A 92 30.76 -27.18 30.06
C ASP A 92 29.38 -27.03 29.41
N LEU A 93 28.31 -27.15 30.22
CA LEU A 93 26.92 -26.96 29.78
C LEU A 93 26.64 -25.49 29.45
N GLN A 94 27.22 -24.55 30.21
CA GLN A 94 27.14 -23.12 29.92
C GLN A 94 27.88 -22.75 28.63
N ALA A 95 29.06 -23.32 28.39
CA ALA A 95 29.83 -23.07 27.19
C ALA A 95 29.06 -23.53 25.95
N LYS A 96 28.48 -24.73 26.00
CA LYS A 96 27.66 -25.27 24.90
C LYS A 96 26.39 -24.45 24.67
N LEU A 97 25.67 -24.10 25.74
CA LEU A 97 24.48 -23.25 25.64
C LEU A 97 24.83 -21.87 25.07
N ALA A 98 25.95 -21.27 25.49
CA ALA A 98 26.40 -19.98 24.99
C ALA A 98 26.80 -20.05 23.51
N GLU A 99 27.44 -21.13 23.07
CA GLU A 99 27.78 -21.35 21.65
C GLU A 99 26.51 -21.45 20.80
N GLU A 100 25.57 -22.32 21.15
CA GLU A 100 24.30 -22.49 20.43
C GLU A 100 23.48 -21.19 20.42
N THR A 101 23.38 -20.50 21.56
CA THR A 101 22.64 -19.25 21.68
C THR A 101 23.29 -18.10 20.89
N ASN A 102 24.63 -18.03 20.85
CA ASN A 102 25.34 -17.04 20.04
C ASN A 102 25.19 -17.31 18.54
N ALA A 103 25.20 -18.58 18.13
CA ALA A 103 24.95 -18.95 16.74
C ALA A 103 23.55 -18.52 16.29
N GLU A 104 22.52 -18.83 17.10
CA GLU A 104 21.13 -18.43 16.83
C GLU A 104 20.98 -16.90 16.79
N LYS A 105 21.57 -16.19 17.76
CA LYS A 105 21.60 -14.72 17.77
C LYS A 105 22.23 -14.14 16.49
N ASN A 106 23.34 -14.72 16.02
CA ASN A 106 24.04 -14.22 14.83
C ASN A 106 23.22 -14.46 13.55
N ILE A 107 22.50 -15.59 13.45
CA ILE A 107 21.58 -15.85 12.34
C ILE A 107 20.47 -14.80 12.33
N LEU A 108 19.82 -14.58 13.47
CA LEU A 108 18.75 -13.59 13.63
C LEU A 108 19.23 -12.16 13.33
N LEU A 109 20.43 -11.79 13.76
CA LEU A 109 21.03 -10.49 13.40
C LEU A 109 21.24 -10.37 11.89
N GLY A 110 21.70 -11.44 11.23
CA GLY A 110 21.84 -11.46 9.77
C GLY A 110 20.52 -11.31 9.04
N GLU A 111 19.46 -11.97 9.51
CA GLU A 111 18.09 -11.81 8.96
C GLU A 111 17.55 -10.40 9.17
N LYS A 112 17.75 -9.83 10.38
CA LYS A 112 17.39 -8.45 10.68
C LYS A 112 18.05 -7.46 9.71
N MET A 113 19.36 -7.61 9.47
CA MET A 113 20.09 -6.73 8.55
C MET A 113 19.55 -6.80 7.11
N LYS A 114 19.17 -8.00 6.64
CA LYS A 114 18.57 -8.16 5.30
C LYS A 114 17.23 -7.44 5.21
N LEU A 115 16.36 -7.62 6.19
CA LEU A 115 15.06 -6.95 6.24
C LEU A 115 15.19 -5.42 6.36
N GLU A 116 16.18 -4.93 7.10
CA GLU A 116 16.46 -3.48 7.18
C GLU A 116 16.89 -2.90 5.83
N GLU A 117 17.69 -3.62 5.06
CA GLU A 117 18.10 -3.18 3.71
C GLU A 117 16.93 -3.27 2.72
N GLU A 118 16.15 -4.35 2.72
CA GLU A 118 14.95 -4.49 1.89
C GLU A 118 13.93 -3.38 2.20
N LYS A 119 13.71 -3.09 3.48
CA LYS A 119 12.89 -1.97 3.94
C LYS A 119 13.39 -0.64 3.39
N ARG A 120 14.69 -0.38 3.46
CA ARG A 120 15.29 0.85 2.95
C ARG A 120 15.08 1.01 1.43
N VAL A 121 15.16 -0.10 0.69
CA VAL A 121 14.86 -0.11 -0.75
C VAL A 121 13.40 0.25 -1.01
N LEU A 122 12.45 -0.34 -0.27
CA LEU A 122 11.03 -0.01 -0.43
C LEU A 122 10.72 1.43 -0.02
N GLU A 123 11.34 1.94 1.04
CA GLU A 123 11.23 3.35 1.45
C GLU A 123 11.73 4.29 0.34
N SER A 124 12.86 3.97 -0.29
CA SER A 124 13.39 4.74 -1.42
C SER A 124 12.49 4.66 -2.67
N GLN A 125 11.80 3.54 -2.89
CA GLN A 125 10.81 3.44 -3.96
C GLN A 125 9.58 4.31 -3.67
N LEU A 126 9.11 4.31 -2.42
CA LEU A 126 7.97 5.11 -1.98
C LEU A 126 8.24 6.62 -2.10
N GLU A 127 9.47 7.07 -1.80
CA GLU A 127 9.88 8.48 -1.98
C GLU A 127 9.89 8.95 -3.45
N LYS A 128 9.94 8.01 -4.41
CA LYS A 128 10.01 8.30 -5.85
C LYS A 128 8.66 8.27 -6.56
N LEU A 129 7.61 7.80 -5.88
CA LEU A 129 6.23 7.81 -6.37
C LEU A 129 5.61 9.20 -6.20
#